data_AF-A0AAW0URI5-F1
#
_entry.id   AF-A0AAW0URI5-F1
#
_cell.length_a   1.000
_cell.length_b   1.000
_cell.length_c   1.000
_cell.angle_alpha   90.00
_cell.angle_beta   90.00
_cell.angle_gamma   90.00
#
_symmetry.space_group_name_H-M   'P 1'
#
loop_
_entity.id
_entity.type
_entity.pdbx_description
1 polymer ?
#
loop_
_entity_poly.entity_id
_entity_poly.type
_entity_poly.pdbx_seq_one_letter_code
_entity_poly.pdbx_strand_id
1 'polypeptide(L)'
;MDLGECPKVHDLALRADYEQATKTKDYYYDIDAMEHLQSFITDCDRRTESAKKRLAETQEELSAEVAAKANKVHDLAEQIGKKLARAESLGADGMVEESMKLMEEVEDLRKRKASAEQEYRNSMPASSYQQQKLRVCEVCSAYLGIHDNDRRLADHFGGKLHLGFIKIREKLDELKKTVESRREKRREERELERNARFGEIADYDVTRDHERERYRDAERERRDRYRDGDRERRRRRSRSRSRSRERRRRRSRSRDRYYRSHSRSRSRDRR
;
A
#
# COMPACT_ATOMS: atom_id res chain seq x y z
N MET A 1 -17.58 6.40 21.92
CA MET A 1 -16.15 6.04 22.06
C MET A 1 -15.50 7.26 22.65
N ASP A 2 -15.07 7.16 23.90
CA ASP A 2 -14.29 8.23 24.51
C ASP A 2 -12.89 7.69 24.73
N LEU A 3 -11.91 8.30 24.07
CA LEU A 3 -10.49 7.97 24.19
C LEU A 3 -9.86 8.72 25.38
N GLY A 4 -10.64 9.58 26.04
CA GLY A 4 -10.15 10.48 27.08
C GLY A 4 -9.35 11.64 26.51
N GLU A 5 -8.68 12.36 27.40
CA GLU A 5 -7.76 13.43 27.01
C GLU A 5 -6.56 12.85 26.26
N CYS A 6 -6.15 13.52 25.18
CA CYS A 6 -5.00 13.06 24.42
C CYS A 6 -3.72 13.24 25.26
N PRO A 7 -2.84 12.22 25.34
CA PRO A 7 -1.57 12.34 26.06
C PRO A 7 -0.56 13.28 25.38
N LYS A 8 -0.84 13.73 24.15
CA LYS A 8 0.04 14.62 23.37
C LYS A 8 -0.44 16.06 23.43
N VAL A 9 0.52 16.99 23.35
CA VAL A 9 0.23 18.42 23.29
C VAL A 9 -0.20 18.80 21.88
N HIS A 10 -1.38 19.40 21.76
CA HIS A 10 -1.93 19.89 20.49
C HIS A 10 -2.00 21.41 20.51
N ASP A 11 -0.86 22.06 20.28
CA ASP A 11 -0.76 23.51 20.15
C ASP A 11 -0.83 23.91 18.67
N LEU A 12 -1.59 24.96 18.37
CA LEU A 12 -1.71 25.53 17.03
C LEU A 12 -0.38 26.14 16.55
N ALA A 13 0.45 26.63 17.47
CA ALA A 13 1.78 27.14 17.12
C ALA A 13 2.68 26.03 16.55
N LEU A 14 2.72 24.87 17.21
CA LEU A 14 3.49 23.71 16.76
C LEU A 14 3.03 23.18 15.40
N ARG A 15 1.73 23.31 15.10
CA ARG A 15 1.20 22.96 13.78
C ARG A 15 1.73 23.91 12.69
N ALA A 16 1.75 25.21 12.94
CA ALA A 16 2.28 26.19 11.98
C ALA A 16 3.77 25.96 11.70
N ASP A 17 4.54 25.67 12.75
CA ASP A 17 5.96 25.33 12.63
C ASP A 17 6.15 24.05 11.81
N TYR A 18 5.32 23.03 12.02
CA TYR A 18 5.34 21.79 11.22
C TYR A 18 5.01 22.04 9.74
N GLU A 19 4.00 22.86 9.45
CA GLU A 19 3.61 23.20 8.07
C GLU A 19 4.75 23.95 7.34
N GLN A 20 5.54 24.77 8.05
CA GLN A 20 6.74 25.40 7.49
C GLN A 20 7.89 24.41 7.31
N ALA A 21 8.14 23.55 8.31
CA ALA A 21 9.22 22.57 8.27
C ALA A 21 9.00 21.50 7.19
N THR A 22 7.75 21.08 6.95
CA THR A 22 7.39 20.09 5.92
C THR A 22 7.79 20.52 4.51
N LYS A 23 7.89 21.83 4.25
CA LYS A 23 8.37 22.35 2.95
C LYS A 23 9.87 22.14 2.75
N THR A 24 10.65 22.10 3.83
CA THR A 24 12.11 21.96 3.76
C THR A 24 12.54 20.51 3.83
N LYS A 25 11.81 19.66 4.58
CA LYS A 25 12.15 18.26 4.76
C LYS A 25 10.92 17.40 5.07
N ASP A 26 10.91 16.18 4.54
CA ASP A 26 9.94 15.14 4.91
C ASP A 26 10.32 14.50 6.25
N TYR A 27 9.44 14.61 7.25
CA TYR A 27 9.63 14.10 8.61
C TYR A 27 8.94 12.75 8.89
N TYR A 28 8.27 12.15 7.90
CA TYR A 28 7.62 10.83 7.99
C TYR A 28 6.47 10.69 9.01
N TYR A 29 6.04 11.76 9.67
CA TYR A 29 4.91 11.71 10.62
C TYR A 29 3.60 11.22 9.99
N ASP A 30 3.46 11.34 8.67
CA ASP A 30 2.31 10.82 7.92
C ASP A 30 2.20 9.29 8.02
N ILE A 31 3.33 8.58 8.16
CA ILE A 31 3.35 7.12 8.34
C ILE A 31 2.83 6.76 9.73
N ASP A 32 3.34 7.43 10.77
CA ASP A 32 2.90 7.21 12.15
C ASP A 32 1.41 7.56 12.31
N ALA A 33 0.96 8.64 11.65
CA ALA A 33 -0.44 9.04 11.61
C ALA A 33 -1.31 7.99 10.92
N MET A 34 -0.86 7.45 9.78
CA MET A 34 -1.55 6.37 9.07
C MET A 34 -1.66 5.11 9.95
N GLU A 35 -0.58 4.69 10.62
CA GLU A 35 -0.60 3.51 11.50
C GLU A 35 -1.57 3.69 12.68
N HIS A 36 -1.59 4.89 13.28
CA HIS A 36 -2.52 5.20 14.36
C HIS A 36 -3.99 5.25 13.90
N LEU A 37 -4.26 5.82 12.73
CA LEU A 37 -5.63 5.82 12.18
C LEU A 37 -6.07 4.42 11.76
N GLN A 38 -5.14 3.61 11.25
CA GLN A 38 -5.42 2.24 10.85
C GLN A 38 -5.76 1.37 12.06
N SER A 39 -4.99 1.45 13.16
CA SER A 39 -5.32 0.71 14.39
C SER A 39 -6.68 1.14 14.93
N PHE A 40 -6.98 2.44 14.93
CA PHE A 40 -8.28 2.96 15.35
C PHE A 40 -9.45 2.42 14.52
N ILE A 41 -9.32 2.39 13.18
CA ILE A 41 -10.36 1.84 12.30
C ILE A 41 -10.53 0.33 12.54
N THR A 42 -9.43 -0.43 12.67
CA THR A 42 -9.53 -1.87 12.92
C THR A 42 -10.24 -2.20 14.24
N ASP A 43 -10.04 -1.38 15.28
CA ASP A 43 -10.75 -1.53 16.55
C ASP A 43 -12.25 -1.22 16.42
N CYS A 44 -12.60 -0.24 15.60
CA CYS A 44 -14.00 0.09 15.30
C CYS A 44 -14.69 -1.02 14.50
N ASP A 45 -14.02 -1.56 13.49
CA ASP A 45 -14.57 -2.64 12.66
C ASP A 45 -14.75 -3.91 13.50
N ARG A 46 -13.77 -4.26 14.35
CA ARG A 46 -13.89 -5.38 15.29
C ARG A 46 -15.07 -5.22 16.27
N ARG A 47 -15.30 -4.01 16.78
CA ARG A 47 -16.48 -3.72 17.62
C ARG A 47 -17.77 -3.81 16.83
N THR A 48 -17.78 -3.35 15.59
CA THR A 48 -18.93 -3.44 14.68
C THR A 48 -19.31 -4.90 14.43
N GLU A 49 -18.33 -5.76 14.13
CA GLU A 49 -18.54 -7.20 13.97
C GLU A 49 -19.06 -7.85 15.25
N SER A 50 -18.47 -7.52 16.40
CA SER A 50 -18.91 -8.03 17.69
C SER A 50 -20.36 -7.63 18.01
N ALA A 51 -20.74 -6.39 17.70
CA ALA A 51 -22.10 -5.91 17.88
C ALA A 51 -23.08 -6.56 16.89
N LYS A 52 -22.68 -6.75 15.63
CA LYS A 52 -23.45 -7.50 14.63
C LYS A 52 -23.68 -8.94 15.08
N LYS A 53 -22.65 -9.61 15.62
CA LYS A 53 -22.76 -10.98 16.13
C LYS A 53 -23.71 -11.07 17.32
N ARG A 54 -23.62 -10.15 18.29
CA ARG A 54 -24.55 -10.08 19.42
C ARG A 54 -25.99 -9.88 18.96
N LEU A 55 -26.22 -9.01 17.97
CA LEU A 55 -27.55 -8.81 17.41
C LEU A 55 -28.07 -10.08 16.73
N ALA A 56 -27.23 -10.75 15.93
CA ALA A 56 -27.60 -12.00 15.26
C ALA A 56 -27.99 -13.09 16.26
N GLU A 57 -27.23 -13.26 17.35
CA GLU A 57 -27.54 -14.21 18.43
C GLU A 57 -28.87 -13.87 19.13
N THR A 58 -29.17 -12.59 19.36
CA THR A 58 -30.45 -12.17 19.98
C THR A 58 -31.64 -12.17 19.01
N GLN A 59 -31.40 -12.22 17.70
CA GLN A 59 -32.41 -12.12 16.65
C GLN A 59 -32.66 -13.45 15.92
N GLU A 60 -32.19 -14.59 16.44
CA GLU A 60 -32.41 -15.92 15.83
C GLU A 60 -33.90 -16.28 15.60
N GLU A 61 -34.84 -15.59 16.24
CA GLU A 61 -36.29 -15.75 16.02
C GLU A 61 -36.82 -15.07 14.74
N LEU A 62 -36.02 -14.23 14.07
CA LEU A 62 -36.39 -13.62 12.79
C LEU A 62 -36.06 -14.57 11.63
N SER A 63 -37.08 -14.92 10.84
CA SER A 63 -36.86 -15.66 9.59
C SER A 63 -35.94 -14.86 8.64
N ALA A 64 -35.06 -15.56 7.94
CA ALA A 64 -34.08 -14.95 7.02
C ALA A 64 -34.74 -14.06 5.94
N GLU A 65 -35.97 -14.38 5.53
CA GLU A 65 -36.74 -13.57 4.58
C GLU A 65 -37.11 -12.20 5.13
N VAL A 66 -37.45 -12.15 6.41
CA VAL A 66 -37.85 -10.93 7.09
C VAL A 66 -36.62 -10.06 7.39
N ALA A 67 -35.48 -10.68 7.71
CA ALA A 67 -34.20 -10.00 7.79
C ALA A 67 -33.77 -9.40 6.43
N ALA A 68 -33.98 -10.12 5.33
CA ALA A 68 -33.68 -9.60 3.98
C ALA A 68 -34.56 -8.40 3.61
N LYS A 69 -35.85 -8.42 3.95
CA LYS A 69 -36.76 -7.28 3.76
C LYS A 69 -36.36 -6.08 4.62
N ALA A 70 -35.98 -6.30 5.88
CA ALA A 70 -35.44 -5.26 6.75
C ALA A 70 -34.18 -4.62 6.14
N ASN A 71 -33.24 -5.44 5.67
CA ASN A 71 -32.00 -4.95 5.06
C ASN A 71 -32.28 -4.05 3.85
N LYS A 72 -33.24 -4.41 2.99
CA LYS A 72 -33.65 -3.56 1.85
C LYS A 72 -34.17 -2.18 2.28
N VAL A 73 -35.02 -2.12 3.31
CA VAL A 73 -35.53 -0.84 3.86
C VAL A 73 -34.38 0.03 4.35
N HIS A 74 -33.39 -0.58 4.98
CA HIS A 74 -32.23 0.13 5.49
C HIS A 74 -31.25 0.58 4.41
N ASP A 75 -31.01 -0.24 3.40
CA ASP A 75 -30.12 0.14 2.30
C ASP A 75 -30.71 1.35 1.54
N LEU A 76 -32.04 1.40 1.41
CA LEU A 76 -32.74 2.59 0.92
C LEU A 76 -32.60 3.78 1.87
N ALA A 77 -32.74 3.59 3.19
CA ALA A 77 -32.55 4.65 4.19
C ALA A 77 -31.12 5.21 4.21
N GLU A 78 -30.10 4.37 4.04
CA GLU A 78 -28.70 4.78 3.95
C GLU A 78 -28.44 5.58 2.66
N GLN A 79 -29.00 5.14 1.54
CA GLN A 79 -28.92 5.88 0.28
C GLN A 79 -29.60 7.25 0.39
N ILE A 80 -30.75 7.33 1.04
CA ILE A 80 -31.43 8.60 1.34
C ILE A 80 -30.52 9.50 2.18
N GLY A 81 -29.95 8.99 3.27
CA GLY A 81 -29.03 9.75 4.12
C GLY A 81 -27.80 10.28 3.37
N LYS A 82 -27.17 9.44 2.53
CA LYS A 82 -26.02 9.85 1.69
C LYS A 82 -26.40 10.92 0.67
N LYS A 83 -27.54 10.78 0.00
CA LYS A 83 -28.01 11.77 -0.97
C LYS A 83 -28.44 13.07 -0.32
N LEU A 84 -29.09 13.03 0.85
CA LEU A 84 -29.41 14.22 1.64
C LEU A 84 -28.14 14.98 2.05
N ALA A 85 -27.13 14.29 2.58
CA ALA A 85 -25.87 14.93 2.94
C ALA A 85 -25.17 15.60 1.74
N ARG A 86 -25.23 14.96 0.55
CA ARG A 86 -24.72 15.56 -0.70
C ARG A 86 -25.56 16.72 -1.20
N ALA A 87 -26.89 16.64 -1.07
CA ALA A 87 -27.78 17.73 -1.44
C ALA A 87 -27.56 18.96 -0.56
N GLU A 88 -27.31 18.77 0.73
CA GLU A 88 -26.94 19.82 1.67
C GLU A 88 -25.59 20.46 1.33
N SER A 89 -24.56 19.66 1.00
CA SER A 89 -23.26 20.21 0.61
C SER A 89 -23.34 21.04 -0.67
N LEU A 90 -24.02 20.52 -1.71
CA LEU A 90 -24.21 21.25 -2.97
C LEU A 90 -25.09 22.49 -2.80
N GLY A 91 -26.04 22.45 -1.87
CA GLY A 91 -26.83 23.61 -1.46
C GLY A 91 -25.96 24.70 -0.80
N ALA A 92 -25.02 24.30 0.06
CA ALA A 92 -24.05 25.22 0.66
C ALA A 92 -23.07 25.82 -0.36
N ASP A 93 -22.70 25.06 -1.39
CA ASP A 93 -21.85 25.51 -2.50
C ASP A 93 -22.60 26.39 -3.53
N GLY A 94 -23.92 26.60 -3.36
CA GLY A 94 -24.74 27.46 -4.21
C GLY A 94 -25.24 26.80 -5.50
N MET A 95 -25.03 25.49 -5.69
CA MET A 95 -25.50 24.72 -6.85
C MET A 95 -26.97 24.28 -6.67
N VAL A 96 -27.87 25.25 -6.78
CA VAL A 96 -29.31 25.06 -6.47
C VAL A 96 -29.98 24.06 -7.42
N GLU A 97 -29.70 24.10 -8.72
CA GLU A 97 -30.32 23.19 -9.70
C GLU A 97 -29.93 21.72 -9.48
N GLU A 98 -28.66 21.45 -9.18
CA GLU A 98 -28.18 20.09 -8.91
C GLU A 98 -28.69 19.56 -7.56
N SER A 99 -28.74 20.43 -6.54
CA SER A 99 -29.34 20.10 -5.25
C SER A 99 -30.83 19.75 -5.39
N MET A 100 -31.60 20.50 -6.20
CA MET A 100 -33.02 20.19 -6.44
C MET A 100 -33.23 18.83 -7.12
N LYS A 101 -32.41 18.47 -8.11
CA LYS A 101 -32.48 17.14 -8.76
C LYS A 101 -32.19 16.01 -7.77
N LEU A 102 -31.17 16.18 -6.93
CA LEU A 102 -30.88 15.20 -5.87
C LEU A 102 -32.00 15.08 -4.85
N MET A 103 -32.67 16.18 -4.52
CA MET A 103 -33.83 16.18 -3.63
C MET A 103 -35.03 15.44 -4.23
N GLU A 104 -35.29 15.58 -5.54
CA GLU A 104 -36.32 14.82 -6.24
C GLU A 104 -36.02 13.30 -6.20
N GLU A 105 -34.76 12.93 -6.44
CA GLU A 105 -34.33 11.53 -6.30
C GLU A 105 -34.47 11.00 -4.87
N VAL A 106 -34.25 11.85 -3.86
CA VAL A 106 -34.47 11.49 -2.44
C VAL A 106 -35.95 11.25 -2.16
N GLU A 107 -36.85 12.07 -2.70
CA GLU A 107 -38.30 11.88 -2.55
C GLU A 107 -38.78 10.57 -3.18
N ASP A 108 -38.24 10.19 -4.33
CA ASP A 108 -38.56 8.91 -4.95
C ASP A 108 -38.01 7.71 -4.15
N LEU A 109 -36.82 7.85 -3.57
CA LEU A 109 -36.28 6.86 -2.64
C LEU A 109 -37.11 6.77 -1.35
N ARG A 110 -37.65 7.90 -0.85
CA ARG A 110 -38.56 7.92 0.31
C ARG A 110 -39.86 7.15 0.02
N LYS A 111 -40.45 7.32 -1.16
CA LYS A 111 -41.63 6.54 -1.58
C LYS A 111 -41.33 5.04 -1.64
N ARG A 112 -40.18 4.65 -2.20
CA ARG A 112 -39.73 3.24 -2.25
C ARG A 112 -39.43 2.68 -0.86
N LYS A 113 -38.88 3.50 0.04
CA LYS A 113 -38.68 3.13 1.45
C LYS A 113 -40.01 2.85 2.12
N ALA A 114 -40.99 3.74 1.96
CA ALA A 114 -42.33 3.57 2.55
C ALA A 114 -43.02 2.29 2.06
N SER A 115 -42.94 1.96 0.76
CA SER A 115 -43.50 0.70 0.25
C SER A 115 -42.78 -0.53 0.81
N ALA A 116 -41.45 -0.51 0.87
CA ALA A 116 -40.66 -1.60 1.43
C ALA A 116 -40.90 -1.78 2.94
N GLU A 117 -41.07 -0.68 3.69
CA GLU A 117 -41.40 -0.70 5.11
C GLU A 117 -42.80 -1.27 5.35
N GLN A 118 -43.75 -0.97 4.48
CA GLN A 118 -45.10 -1.52 4.55
C GLN A 118 -45.13 -3.02 4.21
N GLU A 119 -44.37 -3.47 3.21
CA GLU A 119 -44.18 -4.91 2.93
C GLU A 119 -43.52 -5.65 4.10
N TYR A 120 -42.52 -5.03 4.73
CA TYR A 120 -41.87 -5.56 5.92
C TYR A 120 -42.87 -5.67 7.09
N ARG A 121 -43.64 -4.61 7.35
CA ARG A 121 -44.66 -4.56 8.40
C ARG A 121 -45.76 -5.61 8.17
N ASN A 122 -46.17 -5.82 6.93
CA ASN A 122 -47.19 -6.83 6.58
C ASN A 122 -46.67 -8.26 6.72
N SER A 123 -45.36 -8.48 6.55
CA SER A 123 -44.73 -9.80 6.71
C SER A 123 -44.43 -10.19 8.16
N MET A 124 -44.71 -9.30 9.13
CA MET A 124 -44.29 -9.44 10.52
C MET A 124 -45.49 -9.61 11.47
N PRO A 125 -45.54 -10.66 12.30
CA PRO A 125 -46.59 -10.82 13.31
C PRO A 125 -46.56 -9.72 14.37
N ALA A 126 -47.74 -9.29 14.83
CA ALA A 126 -47.91 -8.19 15.80
C ALA A 126 -47.19 -8.41 17.15
N SER A 127 -46.95 -9.65 17.57
CA SER A 127 -46.19 -9.95 18.80
C SER A 127 -44.69 -9.62 18.67
N SER A 128 -44.10 -9.89 17.50
CA SER A 128 -42.69 -9.60 17.21
C SER A 128 -42.40 -8.12 16.92
N TYR A 129 -43.45 -7.31 16.83
CA TYR A 129 -43.38 -5.86 16.60
C TYR A 129 -42.96 -5.09 17.87
N GLN A 130 -43.19 -5.66 19.06
CA GLN A 130 -42.84 -5.03 20.33
C GLN A 130 -41.33 -5.05 20.63
N GLN A 131 -40.59 -5.97 20.03
CA GLN A 131 -39.14 -5.98 20.13
C GLN A 131 -38.57 -4.89 19.22
N GLN A 132 -37.87 -3.91 19.82
CA GLN A 132 -37.11 -2.93 19.06
C GLN A 132 -35.98 -3.66 18.32
N LYS A 133 -36.22 -3.93 17.03
CA LYS A 133 -35.20 -4.48 16.16
C LYS A 133 -34.17 -3.39 15.93
N LEU A 134 -32.95 -3.67 16.38
CA LEU A 134 -31.79 -2.79 16.26
C LEU A 134 -30.89 -3.33 15.15
N ARG A 135 -30.28 -2.43 14.40
CA ARG A 135 -29.18 -2.66 13.46
C ARG A 135 -27.97 -1.86 13.94
N VAL A 136 -26.76 -2.32 13.63
CA VAL A 136 -25.53 -1.56 13.92
C VAL A 136 -25.12 -0.76 12.68
N CYS A 137 -24.78 0.52 12.88
CA CYS A 137 -24.17 1.37 11.85
C CYS A 137 -22.77 0.86 11.50
N GLU A 138 -22.45 0.77 10.21
CA GLU A 138 -21.13 0.31 9.75
C GLU A 138 -20.04 1.38 9.88
N VAL A 139 -20.42 2.64 10.12
CA VAL A 139 -19.50 3.76 10.22
C VAL A 139 -19.12 4.06 11.66
N CYS A 140 -20.11 4.17 12.55
CA CYS A 140 -19.89 4.60 13.94
C CYS A 140 -20.33 3.57 14.99
N SER A 141 -20.61 2.33 14.58
CA SER A 141 -20.87 1.17 15.45
C SER A 141 -22.04 1.35 16.44
N ALA A 142 -22.86 2.39 16.26
CA ALA A 142 -24.01 2.66 17.11
C ALA A 142 -25.20 1.80 16.68
N TYR A 143 -26.09 1.49 17.63
CA TYR A 143 -27.35 0.82 17.35
C TYR A 143 -28.37 1.84 16.80
N LEU A 144 -28.97 1.54 15.66
CA LEU A 144 -30.10 2.25 15.06
C LEU A 144 -31.33 1.35 15.08
N GLY A 145 -32.47 1.91 15.43
CA GLY A 145 -33.75 1.22 15.33
C GLY A 145 -34.24 1.18 13.88
N ILE A 146 -34.91 0.09 13.52
CA ILE A 146 -35.46 -0.06 12.17
C ILE A 146 -36.52 1.01 11.86
N HIS A 147 -37.33 1.31 12.88
CA HIS A 147 -38.47 2.21 12.82
C HIS A 147 -38.13 3.62 13.34
N ASP A 148 -36.85 3.98 13.38
CA ASP A 148 -36.46 5.32 13.79
C ASP A 148 -36.90 6.34 12.72
N ASN A 149 -37.47 7.46 13.19
CA ASN A 149 -37.91 8.56 12.35
C ASN A 149 -36.72 9.12 11.53
N ASP A 150 -36.96 9.48 10.26
CA ASP A 150 -35.99 10.11 9.37
C ASP A 150 -35.26 11.30 10.02
N ARG A 151 -35.93 12.05 10.89
CA ARG A 151 -35.29 13.13 11.67
C ARG A 151 -34.16 12.60 12.58
N ARG A 152 -34.38 11.48 13.28
CA ARG A 152 -33.38 10.86 14.16
C ARG A 152 -32.25 10.22 13.36
N LEU A 153 -32.57 9.66 12.19
CA LEU A 153 -31.56 9.16 11.26
C LEU A 153 -30.67 10.31 10.75
N ALA A 154 -31.27 11.44 10.39
CA ALA A 154 -30.52 12.64 9.99
C ALA A 154 -29.60 13.13 11.11
N ASP A 155 -30.08 13.18 12.37
CA ASP A 155 -29.25 13.55 13.53
C ASP A 155 -28.09 12.56 13.77
N HIS A 156 -28.30 11.27 13.46
CA HIS A 156 -27.23 10.27 13.53
C HIS A 156 -26.17 10.49 12.45
N PHE A 157 -26.57 10.66 11.19
CA PHE A 157 -25.66 10.86 10.06
C PHE A 157 -24.96 12.23 10.10
N GLY A 158 -25.66 13.27 10.58
CA GLY A 158 -25.11 14.61 10.83
C GLY A 158 -24.37 14.74 12.17
N GLY A 159 -24.32 13.67 12.96
CA GLY A 159 -23.65 13.66 14.26
C GLY A 159 -22.13 13.75 14.13
N LYS A 160 -21.49 14.39 15.12
CA LYS A 160 -20.01 14.53 15.18
C LYS A 160 -19.28 13.19 15.10
N LEU A 161 -19.84 12.14 15.69
CA LEU A 161 -19.27 10.79 15.64
C LEU A 161 -19.29 10.25 14.21
N HIS A 162 -20.45 10.24 13.54
CA HIS A 162 -20.59 9.69 12.21
C HIS A 162 -19.72 10.44 11.20
N LEU A 163 -19.82 11.78 11.17
CA LEU A 163 -19.00 12.63 10.31
C LEU A 163 -17.50 12.52 10.63
N GLY A 164 -17.14 12.37 11.91
CA GLY A 164 -15.76 12.17 12.34
C GLY A 164 -15.17 10.87 11.78
N PHE A 165 -15.93 9.77 11.82
CA PHE A 165 -15.50 8.48 11.27
C PHE A 165 -15.39 8.50 9.74
N ILE A 166 -16.30 9.19 9.04
CA ILE A 166 -16.17 9.40 7.59
C ILE A 166 -14.86 10.13 7.28
N LYS A 167 -14.59 11.25 7.95
CA LYS A 167 -13.35 12.02 7.77
C LYS A 167 -12.10 11.20 8.08
N ILE A 168 -12.14 10.38 9.12
CA ILE A 168 -11.01 9.50 9.49
C ILE A 168 -10.75 8.46 8.40
N ARG A 169 -11.80 7.84 7.84
CA ARG A 169 -11.66 6.87 6.74
C ARG A 169 -11.13 7.53 5.47
N GLU A 170 -11.66 8.69 5.10
CA GLU A 170 -11.18 9.47 3.96
C GLU A 170 -9.70 9.88 4.13
N LYS A 171 -9.33 10.39 5.30
CA LYS A 171 -7.95 10.77 5.61
C LYS A 171 -7.00 9.58 5.59
N LEU A 172 -7.45 8.42 6.06
CA LEU A 172 -6.66 7.20 5.99
C LEU A 172 -6.42 6.78 4.52
N ASP A 173 -7.43 6.88 3.65
CA ASP A 173 -7.27 6.58 2.23
C ASP A 173 -6.36 7.58 1.50
N GLU A 174 -6.43 8.87 1.86
CA GLU A 174 -5.47 9.87 1.39
C GLU A 174 -4.04 9.54 1.83
N LEU A 175 -3.84 9.23 3.11
CA LEU A 175 -2.52 8.89 3.66
C LEU A 175 -1.97 7.59 3.08
N LYS A 176 -2.80 6.58 2.82
CA LYS A 176 -2.37 5.36 2.14
C LYS A 176 -1.79 5.67 0.76
N LYS A 177 -2.48 6.50 -0.03
CA LYS A 177 -2.00 6.89 -1.38
C LYS A 177 -0.70 7.66 -1.32
N THR A 178 -0.54 8.58 -0.37
CA THR A 178 0.71 9.34 -0.23
C THR A 178 1.87 8.45 0.24
N VAL A 179 1.62 7.52 1.16
CA VAL A 179 2.61 6.55 1.63
C VAL A 179 2.99 5.56 0.52
N GLU A 180 2.03 5.07 -0.26
CA GLU A 180 2.28 4.20 -1.42
C GLU A 180 3.11 4.92 -2.48
N SER A 181 2.72 6.14 -2.87
CA SER A 181 3.49 6.95 -3.82
C SER A 181 4.91 7.24 -3.31
N ARG A 182 5.09 7.51 -2.02
CA ARG A 182 6.43 7.67 -1.42
C ARG A 182 7.23 6.36 -1.39
N ARG A 183 6.58 5.22 -1.10
CA ARG A 183 7.23 3.89 -1.14
C ARG A 183 7.66 3.55 -2.55
N GLU A 184 6.86 3.88 -3.55
CA GLU A 184 7.17 3.69 -4.96
C GLU A 184 8.34 4.56 -5.39
N LYS A 185 8.34 5.86 -5.10
CA LYS A 185 9.50 6.74 -5.36
C LYS A 185 10.79 6.25 -4.71
N ARG A 186 10.73 5.81 -3.44
CA ARG A 186 11.88 5.20 -2.76
C ARG A 186 12.31 3.88 -3.40
N ARG A 187 11.39 3.13 -4.00
CA ARG A 187 11.69 1.88 -4.70
C ARG A 187 12.37 2.18 -6.04
N GLU A 188 11.87 3.15 -6.79
CA GLU A 188 12.46 3.65 -8.04
C GLU A 188 13.86 4.21 -7.80
N GLU A 189 14.06 5.03 -6.77
CA GLU A 189 15.39 5.56 -6.40
C GLU A 189 16.39 4.44 -6.09
N ARG A 190 15.97 3.41 -5.34
CA ARG A 190 16.79 2.23 -5.06
C ARG A 190 17.06 1.38 -6.31
N GLU A 191 16.14 1.33 -7.26
CA GLU A 191 16.33 0.64 -8.54
C GLU A 191 17.29 1.43 -9.45
N LEU A 192 17.20 2.76 -9.47
CA LEU A 192 18.15 3.64 -10.15
C LEU A 192 19.56 3.53 -9.54
N GLU A 193 19.69 3.54 -8.22
CA GLU A 193 20.97 3.35 -7.54
C GLU A 193 21.56 1.95 -7.86
N ARG A 194 20.72 0.91 -7.90
CA ARG A 194 21.14 -0.44 -8.28
C ARG A 194 21.58 -0.50 -9.74
N ASN A 195 20.87 0.16 -10.65
CA ASN A 195 21.21 0.22 -12.07
C ASN A 195 22.48 1.04 -12.31
N ALA A 196 22.66 2.17 -11.60
CA ALA A 196 23.88 2.96 -11.65
C ALA A 196 25.09 2.13 -11.19
N ARG A 197 24.95 1.40 -10.07
CA ARG A 197 26.00 0.50 -9.58
C ARG A 197 26.29 -0.66 -10.54
N PHE A 198 25.28 -1.17 -11.24
CA PHE A 198 25.48 -2.19 -12.28
C PHE A 198 26.18 -1.61 -13.51
N GLY A 199 25.83 -0.38 -13.91
CA GLY A 199 26.50 0.37 -14.97
C GLY A 199 27.98 0.65 -14.66
N GLU A 200 28.29 1.14 -13.46
CA GLU A 200 29.68 1.37 -13.02
C GLU A 200 30.52 0.09 -13.05
N ILE A 201 29.93 -1.05 -12.65
CA ILE A 201 30.61 -2.36 -12.70
C ILE A 201 30.84 -2.79 -14.16
N ALA A 202 29.85 -2.58 -15.04
CA ALA A 202 29.98 -2.88 -16.45
C ALA A 202 31.04 -2.01 -17.14
N ASP A 203 31.06 -0.70 -16.87
CA ASP A 203 32.07 0.22 -17.40
C ASP A 203 33.48 -0.10 -16.88
N TYR A 204 33.59 -0.51 -15.61
CA TYR A 204 34.85 -0.98 -15.03
C TYR A 204 35.35 -2.27 -15.70
N ASP A 205 34.48 -3.24 -15.99
CA ASP A 205 34.88 -4.46 -16.71
C ASP A 205 35.25 -4.17 -18.17
N VAL A 206 34.54 -3.28 -18.86
CA VAL A 206 34.87 -2.87 -20.24
C VAL A 206 36.23 -2.18 -20.31
N THR A 207 36.50 -1.23 -19.41
CA THR A 207 37.80 -0.53 -19.35
C THR A 207 38.94 -1.50 -19.06
N ARG A 208 38.74 -2.43 -18.11
CA ARG A 208 39.71 -3.48 -17.78
C ARG A 208 39.99 -4.43 -18.95
N ASP A 209 38.96 -4.81 -19.71
CA ASP A 209 39.14 -5.66 -20.89
C ASP A 209 39.91 -4.92 -22.00
N HIS A 210 39.64 -3.62 -22.18
CA HIS A 210 40.36 -2.78 -23.13
C HIS A 210 41.85 -2.62 -22.77
N GLU A 211 42.18 -2.43 -21.49
CA GLU A 211 43.58 -2.42 -21.01
C GLU A 211 44.29 -3.76 -21.25
N ARG A 212 43.57 -4.87 -21.05
CA ARG A 212 44.09 -6.22 -21.29
C ARG A 212 44.36 -6.48 -22.76
N GLU A 213 43.53 -5.97 -23.67
CA GLU A 213 43.80 -6.01 -25.11
C GLU A 213 45.02 -5.19 -25.48
N ARG A 214 45.12 -3.94 -25.00
CA ARG A 214 46.30 -3.10 -25.24
C ARG A 214 47.60 -3.76 -24.76
N TYR A 215 47.56 -4.45 -23.61
CA TYR A 215 48.73 -5.18 -23.11
C TYR A 215 49.11 -6.38 -24.01
N ARG A 216 48.12 -7.12 -24.53
CA ARG A 216 48.35 -8.23 -25.48
C ARG A 216 48.91 -7.74 -26.80
N ASP A 217 48.45 -6.60 -27.30
CA ASP A 217 48.96 -6.01 -28.54
C ASP A 217 50.40 -5.52 -28.37
N ALA A 218 50.71 -4.86 -27.25
CA ALA A 218 52.08 -4.49 -26.91
C ALA A 218 53.00 -5.72 -26.76
N GLU A 219 52.49 -6.84 -26.25
CA GLU A 219 53.24 -8.10 -26.17
C GLU A 219 53.48 -8.71 -27.56
N ARG A 220 52.50 -8.67 -28.48
CA ARG A 220 52.70 -9.09 -29.89
C ARG A 220 53.75 -8.24 -30.57
N GLU A 221 53.69 -6.91 -30.45
CA GLU A 221 54.70 -6.02 -31.05
C GLU A 221 56.12 -6.27 -30.52
N ARG A 222 56.26 -6.55 -29.21
CA ARG A 222 57.56 -6.95 -28.65
C ARG A 222 58.02 -8.28 -29.24
N ARG A 223 57.12 -9.27 -29.34
CA ARG A 223 57.43 -10.59 -29.90
C ARG A 223 57.84 -10.52 -31.37
N ASP A 224 57.21 -9.66 -32.16
CA ASP A 224 57.57 -9.45 -33.57
C ASP A 224 58.93 -8.74 -33.70
N ARG A 225 59.23 -7.76 -32.82
CA ARG A 225 60.58 -7.16 -32.73
C ARG A 225 61.68 -8.17 -32.39
N TYR A 226 61.41 -9.18 -31.57
CA TYR A 226 62.36 -10.27 -31.31
C TYR A 226 62.45 -11.29 -32.45
N ARG A 227 61.47 -11.34 -33.36
CA ARG A 227 61.46 -12.28 -34.49
C ARG A 227 62.27 -11.78 -35.69
N ASP A 228 62.41 -10.47 -35.85
CA ASP A 228 63.25 -9.87 -36.90
C ASP A 228 64.74 -9.77 -36.52
N GLY A 229 65.09 -9.92 -35.24
CA GLY A 229 66.49 -9.99 -34.77
C GLY A 229 67.23 -11.31 -35.10
N ASP A 230 66.50 -12.36 -35.51
CA ASP A 230 67.10 -13.68 -35.83
C ASP A 230 67.36 -13.90 -37.34
N ARG A 231 67.10 -12.90 -38.19
CA ARG A 231 67.38 -12.99 -39.64
C ARG A 231 68.80 -12.57 -40.05
N GLU A 232 69.61 -12.01 -39.15
CA GLU A 232 70.97 -11.55 -39.46
C GLU A 232 72.12 -12.31 -38.78
N ARG A 233 71.88 -13.55 -38.29
CA ARG A 233 72.99 -14.43 -37.85
C ARG A 233 73.10 -15.77 -38.57
N ARG A 234 72.62 -15.84 -39.82
CA ARG A 234 73.04 -16.88 -40.77
C ARG A 234 74.31 -16.45 -41.51
N ARG A 235 75.45 -16.41 -40.82
CA ARG A 235 76.76 -16.61 -41.47
C ARG A 235 77.83 -16.99 -40.45
N ARG A 236 78.24 -18.27 -40.55
CA ARG A 236 79.52 -18.85 -40.14
C ARG A 236 79.73 -19.19 -38.66
N ARG A 237 79.43 -20.44 -38.28
CA ARG A 237 80.48 -21.33 -37.74
C ARG A 237 80.06 -22.80 -37.74
N SER A 238 80.63 -23.54 -38.68
CA SER A 238 80.74 -25.00 -38.65
C SER A 238 81.74 -25.41 -37.58
N ARG A 239 81.31 -26.15 -36.56
CA ARG A 239 82.12 -27.22 -35.94
C ARG A 239 81.28 -28.09 -35.01
N SER A 240 81.35 -29.37 -35.30
CA SER A 240 80.73 -30.52 -34.67
C SER A 240 81.28 -30.81 -33.27
N ARG A 241 80.41 -31.14 -32.31
CA ARG A 241 80.54 -32.34 -31.46
C ARG A 241 79.31 -32.60 -30.60
N SER A 242 78.93 -33.86 -30.63
CA SER A 242 77.88 -34.61 -29.96
C SER A 242 77.85 -34.50 -28.43
N ARG A 243 76.65 -34.50 -27.84
CA ARG A 243 76.23 -35.51 -26.85
C ARG A 243 74.76 -35.39 -26.46
N SER A 244 74.19 -36.56 -26.26
CA SER A 244 72.81 -36.99 -26.09
C SER A 244 72.17 -36.52 -24.78
N ARG A 245 70.85 -36.30 -24.78
CA ARG A 245 69.91 -36.95 -23.82
C ARG A 245 68.45 -36.67 -24.15
N GLU A 246 67.69 -37.74 -24.21
CA GLU A 246 66.24 -37.81 -24.32
C GLU A 246 65.54 -37.12 -23.14
N ARG A 247 64.35 -36.56 -23.38
CA ARG A 247 63.10 -37.09 -22.79
C ARG A 247 61.86 -36.38 -23.33
N ARG A 248 60.94 -37.21 -23.82
CA ARG A 248 59.54 -36.92 -24.11
C ARG A 248 58.79 -36.48 -22.84
N ARG A 249 57.84 -35.56 -22.96
CA ARG A 249 56.40 -35.81 -22.65
C ARG A 249 55.55 -34.53 -22.74
N ARG A 250 54.55 -34.60 -23.62
CA ARG A 250 53.33 -33.78 -23.55
C ARG A 250 52.58 -34.10 -22.27
N ARG A 251 52.10 -33.08 -21.53
CA ARG A 251 50.86 -33.20 -20.75
C ARG A 251 50.25 -31.83 -20.47
N SER A 252 49.16 -31.56 -21.17
CA SER A 252 48.13 -30.58 -20.84
C SER A 252 47.61 -30.82 -19.41
N ARG A 253 47.51 -29.76 -18.62
CA ARG A 253 46.72 -29.75 -17.38
C ARG A 253 45.98 -28.43 -17.27
N SER A 254 44.71 -28.50 -17.64
CA SER A 254 43.67 -27.53 -17.33
C SER A 254 43.71 -27.20 -15.84
N ARG A 255 43.62 -25.92 -15.50
CA ARG A 255 43.40 -25.48 -14.13
C ARG A 255 42.16 -24.60 -14.10
N ASP A 256 41.03 -25.28 -13.94
CA ASP A 256 39.76 -24.70 -13.51
C ASP A 256 40.00 -23.87 -12.24
N ARG A 257 39.73 -22.56 -12.33
CA ARG A 257 39.52 -21.72 -11.15
C ARG A 257 38.02 -21.62 -10.93
N TYR A 258 37.54 -22.50 -10.06
CA TYR A 258 36.20 -22.42 -9.50
C TYR A 258 36.09 -21.12 -8.66
N TYR A 259 35.14 -20.27 -9.05
CA TYR A 259 34.72 -19.07 -8.30
C TYR A 259 34.27 -19.49 -6.89
N ARG A 260 34.91 -18.94 -5.86
CA ARG A 260 34.49 -19.14 -4.47
C ARG A 260 33.47 -18.05 -4.11
N SER A 261 32.20 -18.38 -4.29
CA SER A 261 31.06 -17.58 -3.83
C SER A 261 31.12 -17.39 -2.32
N HIS A 262 31.29 -16.15 -1.87
CA HIS A 262 31.25 -15.78 -0.47
C HIS A 262 29.79 -15.57 -0.04
N SER A 263 29.11 -16.64 0.36
CA SER A 263 27.80 -16.59 0.99
C SER A 263 27.95 -16.19 2.47
N ARG A 264 27.53 -14.96 2.78
CA ARG A 264 27.31 -14.43 4.14
C ARG A 264 26.23 -15.25 4.86
N SER A 265 26.62 -16.00 5.88
CA SER A 265 25.71 -16.56 6.88
C SER A 265 25.37 -15.48 7.92
N ARG A 266 24.10 -15.06 7.94
CA ARG A 266 23.48 -14.35 9.06
C ARG A 266 23.23 -15.35 10.19
N SER A 267 23.92 -15.20 11.31
CA SER A 267 23.60 -15.89 12.55
C SER A 267 22.33 -15.28 13.16
N ARG A 268 21.31 -16.13 13.33
CA ARG A 268 20.17 -15.92 14.23
C ARG A 268 20.68 -16.15 15.65
N ASP A 269 20.63 -15.11 16.49
CA ASP A 269 20.65 -15.29 17.93
C ASP A 269 19.22 -15.43 18.45
N ARG A 270 19.01 -16.50 19.21
CA ARG A 270 17.84 -16.75 20.06
C ARG A 270 18.37 -16.97 21.47
N ARG A 271 18.05 -16.07 22.38
CA ARG A 271 17.60 -16.40 23.72
C ARG A 271 16.86 -15.23 24.34
#